data_AF-A0A7C7E2H6-F1
#
_entry.id   AF-A0A7C7E2H6-F1
#
_cell.length_a   1.000
_cell.length_b   1.000
_cell.length_c   1.000
_cell.angle_alpha   90.00
_cell.angle_beta   90.00
_cell.angle_gamma   90.00
#
_symmetry.space_group_name_H-M   'P 1'
#
loop_
_entity.id
_entity.type
_entity.pdbx_description
1 polymer ?
#
loop_
_entity_poly.entity_id
_entity_poly.type
_entity_poly.pdbx_seq_one_letter_code
_entity_poly.pdbx_strand_id
1 'polypeptide(L)'
;MCTQIYSEVISVTKECKEGDWVEIHYIVLEARERTGDIPEDTQKVPLECWIKGWAVEEGSLGEKITIKTPAHRHVEGTLTRINPEYTHTFGPYARELSTIGEELRKALKEGN
;
A
#
# COMPACT_ATOMS: atom_id res chain seq x y z
N MET A 1 -0.19 21.19 -21.51
CA MET A 1 -0.91 20.37 -22.52
C MET A 1 -0.69 18.87 -22.38
N CYS A 2 0.41 18.37 -21.79
CA CYS A 2 0.57 16.94 -21.48
C CYS A 2 -0.08 16.55 -20.13
N THR A 3 -0.14 17.47 -19.17
CA THR A 3 -0.75 17.28 -17.84
C THR A 3 -2.28 17.14 -17.84
N GLN A 4 -2.99 17.71 -18.83
CA GLN A 4 -4.45 17.56 -18.94
C GLN A 4 -4.90 16.14 -19.33
N ILE A 5 -4.04 15.38 -20.00
CA ILE A 5 -4.38 14.01 -20.43
C ILE A 5 -4.26 13.03 -19.25
N TYR A 6 -3.35 13.31 -18.30
CA TYR A 6 -3.18 12.48 -17.10
C TYR A 6 -4.32 12.62 -16.08
N SER A 7 -5.03 13.76 -16.04
CA SER A 7 -6.16 13.95 -15.14
C SER A 7 -7.44 13.23 -15.60
N GLU A 8 -7.61 12.98 -16.90
CA GLU A 8 -8.82 12.33 -17.43
C GLU A 8 -8.73 10.79 -17.43
N VAL A 9 -7.51 10.22 -17.40
CA VAL A 9 -7.30 8.76 -17.32
C VAL A 9 -7.42 8.23 -15.89
N ILE A 10 -7.35 9.10 -14.87
CA ILE A 10 -7.77 8.78 -13.50
C ILE A 10 -9.30 8.88 -13.45
N SER A 11 -9.99 8.11 -14.31
CA SER A 11 -11.32 7.68 -13.97
C SER A 11 -11.17 6.89 -12.68
N VAL A 12 -11.83 7.38 -11.62
CA VAL A 12 -11.89 6.73 -10.31
C VAL A 12 -12.39 5.32 -10.53
N THR A 13 -11.46 4.40 -10.74
CA THR A 13 -11.75 3.01 -11.02
C THR A 13 -12.30 2.48 -9.72
N LYS A 14 -13.60 2.22 -9.70
CA LYS A 14 -14.33 1.82 -8.49
C LYS A 14 -14.14 0.34 -8.17
N GLU A 15 -13.71 -0.44 -9.15
CA GLU A 15 -13.61 -1.89 -9.10
C GLU A 15 -12.17 -2.30 -9.45
N CYS A 16 -11.56 -3.13 -8.63
CA CYS A 16 -10.28 -3.78 -8.95
C CYS A 16 -10.52 -5.17 -9.55
N LYS A 17 -9.54 -5.62 -10.32
CA LYS A 17 -9.45 -6.99 -10.82
C LYS A 17 -8.35 -7.75 -10.09
N GLU A 18 -8.36 -9.06 -10.21
CA GLU A 18 -7.25 -9.90 -9.75
C GLU A 18 -5.92 -9.40 -10.36
N GLY A 19 -4.91 -9.26 -9.51
CA GLY A 19 -3.58 -8.77 -9.86
C GLY A 19 -3.41 -7.25 -9.75
N ASP A 20 -4.47 -6.47 -9.53
CA ASP A 20 -4.35 -5.03 -9.33
C ASP A 20 -3.66 -4.70 -8.02
N TRP A 21 -2.84 -3.64 -8.03
CA TRP A 21 -2.22 -3.12 -6.82
C TRP A 21 -3.20 -2.25 -6.05
N VAL A 22 -3.54 -2.68 -4.84
CA VAL A 22 -4.59 -2.07 -4.04
C VAL A 22 -4.14 -1.82 -2.61
N GLU A 23 -4.89 -1.01 -1.89
CA GLU A 23 -4.77 -0.80 -0.44
C GLU A 23 -6.04 -1.30 0.24
N ILE A 24 -5.87 -2.10 1.29
CA ILE A 24 -6.96 -2.50 2.18
C ILE A 24 -6.76 -1.88 3.57
N HIS A 25 -7.88 -1.70 4.27
CA HIS A 25 -7.95 -1.28 5.65
C HIS A 25 -8.64 -2.35 6.50
N TYR A 26 -8.11 -2.60 7.69
CA TYR A 26 -8.77 -3.45 8.68
C TYR A 26 -8.36 -3.05 10.11
N ILE A 27 -9.21 -3.43 11.07
CA ILE A 27 -8.93 -3.28 12.50
C ILE A 27 -8.11 -4.48 12.95
N VAL A 28 -6.91 -4.22 13.49
CA VAL A 28 -6.02 -5.24 14.03
C VAL A 28 -6.43 -5.60 15.46
N LEU A 29 -6.78 -4.59 16.26
CA LEU A 29 -7.27 -4.75 17.62
C LEU A 29 -8.39 -3.74 17.87
N GLU A 30 -9.51 -4.23 18.37
CA GLU A 30 -10.56 -3.34 18.87
C GLU A 30 -10.06 -2.59 20.11
N ALA A 31 -10.66 -1.43 20.42
CA ALA A 31 -10.30 -0.64 21.60
C ALA A 31 -10.31 -1.48 22.89
N ARG A 32 -11.29 -2.39 23.03
CA ARG A 32 -11.42 -3.33 24.17
C ARG A 32 -10.31 -4.38 24.26
N GLU A 33 -9.59 -4.61 23.17
CA GLU A 33 -8.50 -5.60 23.06
C GLU A 33 -7.13 -4.94 23.21
N ARG A 34 -7.08 -3.61 23.35
CA ARG A 34 -5.88 -2.83 23.66
C ARG A 34 -5.54 -3.06 25.13
N THR A 35 -4.46 -3.78 25.40
CA THR A 35 -3.98 -4.04 26.76
C THR A 35 -2.74 -3.21 27.07
N GLY A 36 -2.44 -3.02 28.35
CA GLY A 36 -1.15 -2.53 28.83
C GLY A 36 -1.12 -1.08 29.33
N ASP A 37 0.10 -0.62 29.61
CA ASP A 37 0.44 0.73 30.08
C ASP A 37 0.57 1.70 28.89
N ILE A 38 -0.58 2.00 28.27
CA ILE A 38 -0.69 2.96 27.17
C ILE A 38 -1.55 4.16 27.61
N PRO A 39 -1.30 5.38 27.09
CA PRO A 39 -2.06 6.56 27.46
C PRO A 39 -3.57 6.35 27.34
N GLU A 40 -4.34 6.94 28.26
CA GLU A 40 -5.79 6.75 28.36
C GLU A 40 -6.51 7.04 27.03
N ASP A 41 -6.06 8.06 26.30
CA ASP A 41 -6.63 8.43 25.00
C ASP A 41 -6.37 7.36 23.93
N THR A 42 -5.23 6.66 24.01
CA THR A 42 -4.88 5.57 23.08
C THR A 42 -5.66 4.29 23.37
N GLN A 43 -6.10 4.08 24.61
CA GLN A 43 -6.94 2.93 24.97
C GLN A 43 -8.37 3.06 24.39
N LYS A 44 -8.82 4.30 24.14
CA LYS A 44 -10.18 4.60 23.68
C LYS A 44 -10.39 4.36 22.18
N VAL A 45 -9.32 4.10 21.41
CA VAL A 45 -9.38 3.97 19.96
C VAL A 45 -8.83 2.62 19.48
N PRO A 46 -9.35 2.07 18.38
CA PRO A 46 -8.85 0.82 17.81
C PRO A 46 -7.44 0.98 17.22
N LEU A 47 -6.74 -0.14 17.07
CA LEU A 47 -5.52 -0.21 16.26
C LEU A 47 -5.91 -0.57 14.83
N GLU A 48 -5.76 0.39 13.92
CA GLU A 48 -6.10 0.25 12.51
C GLU A 48 -4.87 0.01 11.64
N CYS A 49 -5.01 -0.75 10.55
CA CYS A 49 -3.93 -1.04 9.61
C CYS A 49 -4.38 -0.78 8.18
N TRP A 50 -3.55 -0.03 7.45
CA TRP A 50 -3.60 0.09 6.00
C TRP A 50 -2.41 -0.68 5.43
N ILE A 51 -2.69 -1.58 4.50
CA ILE A 51 -1.65 -2.39 3.87
C ILE A 51 -1.93 -2.52 2.38
N LYS A 52 -0.85 -2.52 1.60
CA LYS A 52 -0.90 -2.64 0.16
C LYS A 52 -0.51 -4.05 -0.29
N GLY A 53 -1.10 -4.49 -1.39
CA GLY A 53 -0.79 -5.76 -2.02
C GLY A 53 -1.53 -5.93 -3.33
N TRP A 54 -1.41 -7.12 -3.92
CA TRP A 54 -2.14 -7.48 -5.13
C TRP A 54 -3.48 -8.10 -4.77
N ALA A 55 -4.57 -7.62 -5.35
CA ALA A 55 -5.88 -8.24 -5.20
C ALA A 55 -5.86 -9.68 -5.74
N VAL A 56 -6.42 -10.63 -5.00
CA VAL A 56 -6.54 -12.03 -5.45
C VAL A 56 -7.91 -12.34 -6.07
N GLU A 57 -8.81 -11.36 -6.05
CA GLU A 57 -10.18 -11.43 -6.55
C GLU A 57 -10.62 -10.05 -7.04
N GLU A 58 -11.75 -10.00 -7.75
CA GLU A 58 -12.39 -8.73 -8.10
C GLU A 58 -13.11 -8.13 -6.88
N GLY A 59 -13.22 -6.81 -6.83
CA GLY A 59 -13.96 -6.15 -5.76
C GLY A 59 -14.06 -4.65 -5.92
N SER A 60 -15.05 -4.06 -5.25
CA SER A 60 -15.34 -2.63 -5.32
C SER A 60 -14.80 -1.87 -4.11
N LEU A 61 -14.50 -0.58 -4.28
CA LEU A 61 -14.12 0.30 -3.18
C LEU A 61 -15.18 0.22 -2.06
N GLY A 62 -14.75 -0.06 -0.84
CA GLY A 62 -15.61 -0.25 0.34
C GLY A 62 -16.03 -1.70 0.59
N GLU A 63 -15.74 -2.63 -0.31
CA GLU A 63 -16.00 -4.06 -0.11
C GLU A 63 -14.83 -4.76 0.57
N LYS A 64 -15.12 -5.90 1.19
CA LYS A 64 -14.07 -6.78 1.72
C LYS A 64 -13.46 -7.59 0.60
N ILE A 65 -12.14 -7.57 0.51
CA ILE A 65 -11.37 -8.38 -0.43
C ILE A 65 -10.16 -9.00 0.28
N THR A 66 -9.61 -10.05 -0.33
CA THR A 66 -8.31 -10.60 0.02
C THR A 66 -7.21 -10.02 -0.88
N ILE A 67 -6.06 -9.72 -0.28
CA ILE A 67 -4.85 -9.33 -1.00
C ILE A 67 -3.68 -10.25 -0.68
N LYS A 68 -2.73 -10.35 -1.61
CA LYS A 68 -1.41 -10.93 -1.39
C LYS A 68 -0.38 -9.82 -1.21
N THR A 69 0.28 -9.79 -0.06
CA THR A 69 1.31 -8.79 0.27
C THR A 69 2.67 -9.13 -0.38
N PRO A 70 3.59 -8.15 -0.52
CA PRO A 70 4.98 -8.42 -0.96
C PRO A 70 5.73 -9.46 -0.12
N ALA A 71 5.36 -9.61 1.15
CA ALA A 71 5.88 -10.64 2.04
C ALA A 71 5.17 -12.01 1.91
N HIS A 72 4.37 -12.20 0.85
CA HIS A 72 3.64 -13.44 0.54
C HIS A 72 2.58 -13.87 1.56
N ARG A 73 2.06 -12.94 2.38
CA ARG A 73 0.90 -13.19 3.25
C ARG A 73 -0.41 -12.84 2.53
N HIS A 74 -1.45 -13.62 2.78
CA HIS A 74 -2.83 -13.29 2.40
C HIS A 74 -3.51 -12.56 3.56
N VAL A 75 -4.11 -11.41 3.27
CA VAL A 75 -4.74 -10.54 4.27
C VAL A 75 -6.09 -10.09 3.73
N GLU A 76 -7.14 -10.22 4.54
CA GLU A 76 -8.48 -9.73 4.23
C GLU A 76 -8.67 -8.34 4.85
N GLY A 77 -9.33 -7.44 4.11
CA GLY A 77 -9.73 -6.13 4.62
C GLY A 77 -10.63 -5.40 3.65
N THR A 78 -11.06 -4.21 4.03
CA THR A 78 -11.90 -3.34 3.21
C THR A 78 -11.05 -2.63 2.17
N LEU A 79 -11.39 -2.76 0.88
CA LEU A 79 -10.71 -2.08 -0.21
C LEU A 79 -10.88 -0.56 -0.09
N THR A 80 -9.79 0.17 0.17
CA THR A 80 -9.83 1.63 0.34
C THR A 80 -9.36 2.39 -0.89
N ARG A 81 -8.37 1.86 -1.62
CA ARG A 81 -7.79 2.52 -2.79
C ARG A 81 -7.33 1.51 -3.83
N ILE A 82 -7.53 1.85 -5.09
CA ILE A 82 -7.03 1.11 -6.25
C ILE A 82 -5.91 1.92 -6.89
N ASN A 83 -4.78 1.27 -7.17
CA ASN A 83 -3.56 1.87 -7.68
C ASN A 83 -3.18 3.17 -6.92
N PRO A 84 -3.06 3.11 -5.57
CA PRO A 84 -2.87 4.31 -4.75
C PRO A 84 -1.58 5.03 -5.16
N GLU A 85 -1.73 6.28 -5.60
CA GLU A 85 -0.61 7.17 -5.85
C GLU A 85 0.25 7.39 -4.60
N TYR A 86 1.55 7.54 -4.80
CA TYR A 86 2.46 8.01 -3.76
C TYR A 86 2.46 9.53 -3.79
N THR A 87 1.65 10.14 -2.91
CA THR A 87 1.60 11.61 -2.77
C THR A 87 2.87 12.18 -2.11
N HIS A 88 3.66 11.32 -1.47
CA HIS A 88 4.98 11.68 -0.94
C HIS A 88 6.05 11.46 -2.02
N THR A 89 6.34 12.53 -2.76
CA THR A 89 7.47 12.59 -3.68
C THR A 89 8.73 13.02 -2.91
N PHE A 90 9.85 12.35 -3.15
CA PHE A 90 11.17 12.77 -2.68
C PHE A 90 11.84 13.76 -3.67
N GLY A 91 11.04 14.43 -4.50
CA GLY A 91 11.49 15.25 -5.60
C GLY A 91 11.42 14.54 -6.96
N PRO A 92 11.81 15.25 -8.02
CA PRO A 92 11.87 14.68 -9.37
C PRO A 92 12.92 13.56 -9.46
N TYR A 93 12.78 12.70 -10.47
CA TYR A 93 13.74 11.63 -10.78
C TYR A 93 15.18 12.17 -10.82
N ALA A 94 16.03 11.68 -9.90
CA ALA A 94 17.46 11.95 -9.86
C ALA A 94 18.19 10.91 -10.71
N ARG A 95 18.63 11.32 -11.91
CA ARG A 95 19.31 10.46 -12.90
C ARG A 95 20.54 9.77 -12.30
N GLU A 96 21.23 10.48 -11.41
CA GLU A 96 22.45 10.05 -10.74
C GLU A 96 22.22 8.82 -9.84
N LEU A 97 21.01 8.63 -9.32
CA LEU A 97 20.69 7.52 -8.42
C LEU A 97 20.18 6.27 -9.14
N SER A 98 19.98 6.35 -10.45
CA SER A 98 19.29 5.30 -11.23
C SER A 98 20.03 3.96 -11.26
N THR A 99 21.36 3.98 -11.20
CA THR A 99 22.21 2.79 -11.31
C THR A 99 22.74 2.27 -9.96
N ILE A 100 22.62 3.06 -8.89
CA ILE A 100 23.29 2.80 -7.60
C ILE A 100 22.87 1.46 -6.98
N GLY A 101 21.59 1.09 -7.11
CA GLY A 101 21.08 -0.18 -6.58
C GLY A 101 21.72 -1.40 -7.25
N GLU A 102 21.98 -1.35 -8.55
CA GLU A 102 22.62 -2.43 -9.31
C GLU A 102 24.13 -2.44 -9.05
N GLU A 103 24.77 -1.27 -9.05
CA GLU A 103 26.20 -1.12 -8.75
C GLU A 103 26.55 -1.65 -7.36
N LEU A 104 25.74 -1.31 -6.34
CA LEU A 104 25.95 -1.79 -4.98
C LEU A 104 25.79 -3.32 -4.88
N ARG A 105 24.75 -3.88 -5.51
CA ARG A 105 24.54 -5.35 -5.52
C ARG A 105 25.67 -6.07 -6.22
N LYS A 106 26.22 -5.50 -7.30
CA LYS A 106 27.40 -6.03 -8.00
C LYS A 106 28.63 -6.01 -7.11
N ALA A 107 28.93 -4.86 -6.49
CA ALA A 107 30.06 -4.71 -5.56
C ALA A 107 29.98 -5.70 -4.38
N LEU A 108 28.78 -5.89 -3.81
CA LEU A 108 28.56 -6.84 -2.71
C LEU A 108 28.71 -8.30 -3.14
N LYS A 109 28.46 -8.61 -4.42
CA LYS A 109 28.61 -9.96 -4.97
C LYS A 109 30.06 -10.28 -5.36
N GLU A 110 30.84 -9.27 -5.74
CA GLU A 110 32.27 -9.38 -6.08
C GLU A 110 33.18 -9.44 -4.85
N GLY A 111 32.70 -8.96 -3.69
CA GLY A 111 33.44 -8.96 -2.42
C GLY A 111 33.41 -10.27 -1.63
N ASN A 112 33.08 -11.41 -2.26
CA ASN A 112 33.01 -12.74 -1.62
C ASN A 112 33.79 -13.79 -2.40
#